data_AF-A0A526UUA6-F1
#
_entry.id   AF-A0A526UUA6-F1
#
_cell.length_a   1.000
_cell.length_b   1.000
_cell.length_c   1.000
_cell.angle_alpha   90.00
_cell.angle_beta   90.00
_cell.angle_gamma   90.00
#
_symmetry.space_group_name_H-M   'P 1'
#
loop_
_entity.id
_entity.type
_entity.pdbx_description
1 polymer ?
#
loop_
_entity_poly.entity_id
_entity_poly.type
_entity_poly.pdbx_seq_one_letter_code
_entity_poly.pdbx_strand_id
1 'polypeptide(L)' 'MDHTNHVRLTSTELTPDILEDATIYDADDNKVGSVSHVHGSGAASQVVIDV' A
#
# COMPACT_ATOMS: atom_id res chain seq x y z
N MET A 1 12.89 7.62 -3.75
CA MET A 1 11.64 7.79 -4.52
C MET A 1 11.19 9.22 -4.34
N ASP A 2 10.93 9.89 -5.45
CA ASP A 2 10.33 11.22 -5.43
C ASP A 2 8.80 11.07 -5.35
N HIS A 3 8.25 11.25 -4.14
CA HIS A 3 6.80 11.16 -3.90
C HIS A 3 6.03 12.43 -4.27
N THR A 4 6.71 13.47 -4.76
CA THR A 4 6.09 14.79 -5.05
C THR A 4 4.94 14.68 -6.06
N ASN A 5 5.02 13.71 -6.97
CA ASN A 5 4.03 13.48 -8.04
C ASN A 5 3.21 12.21 -7.83
N HIS A 6 3.31 11.56 -6.67
CA HIS A 6 2.61 10.31 -6.44
C HIS A 6 1.12 10.58 -6.20
N VAL A 7 0.30 10.18 -7.16
CA VAL A 7 -1.16 10.31 -7.06
C VAL A 7 -1.68 9.28 -6.08
N ARG A 8 -2.43 9.74 -5.07
CA ARG A 8 -3.06 8.84 -4.10
C ARG A 8 -4.19 8.07 -4.76
N LEU A 9 -4.24 6.77 -4.49
CA LEU A 9 -5.38 5.93 -4.85
C LEU A 9 -6.65 6.43 -4.18
N THR A 10 -7.76 6.32 -4.90
CA THR A 10 -9.11 6.57 -4.38
C THR A 10 -9.57 5.40 -3.53
N SER A 11 -10.60 5.60 -2.70
CA SER A 11 -11.13 4.50 -1.87
C SER A 11 -11.57 3.29 -2.70
N THR A 12 -12.08 3.49 -3.93
CA THR A 12 -12.50 2.37 -4.78
C THR A 12 -11.32 1.55 -5.31
N GLU A 13 -10.13 2.15 -5.35
CA GLU A 13 -8.89 1.52 -5.79
C GLU A 13 -8.12 0.85 -4.63
N LEU A 14 -8.60 0.97 -3.39
CA LEU A 14 -8.07 0.23 -2.25
C LEU A 14 -8.61 -1.20 -2.26
N THR A 15 -8.15 -2.00 -3.23
CA THR A 15 -8.50 -3.40 -3.41
C THR A 15 -7.27 -4.30 -3.30
N PRO A 16 -7.44 -5.59 -2.95
CA PRO A 16 -6.33 -6.55 -2.92
C PRO A 16 -5.56 -6.60 -4.24
N ASP A 17 -6.27 -6.62 -5.37
CA ASP A 17 -5.66 -6.69 -6.71
C ASP A 17 -4.70 -5.53 -7.03
N ILE A 18 -4.86 -4.37 -6.36
CA ILE A 18 -4.01 -3.19 -6.58
C ILE A 18 -2.92 -3.09 -5.51
N LEU A 19 -3.22 -3.52 -4.28
CA LEU A 19 -2.37 -3.29 -3.12
C LEU A 19 -1.47 -4.48 -2.78
N GLU A 20 -1.81 -5.71 -3.16
CA GLU A 20 -0.95 -6.87 -2.93
C GLU A 20 0.39 -6.74 -3.66
N ASP A 21 1.45 -7.28 -3.05
CA ASP A 21 2.85 -7.17 -3.49
C ASP A 21 3.42 -5.73 -3.55
N ALA A 22 2.64 -4.71 -3.19
CA ALA A 22 3.12 -3.33 -3.16
C ALA A 22 4.26 -3.18 -2.13
N THR A 23 5.31 -2.47 -2.52
CA THR A 23 6.45 -2.18 -1.63
C THR A 23 6.09 -1.05 -0.68
N ILE A 24 6.43 -1.22 0.60
CA ILE A 24 6.18 -0.24 1.64
C ILE A 24 7.48 0.46 2.00
N TYR A 25 7.40 1.78 2.12
CA TYR A 25 8.50 2.66 2.47
C TYR A 25 8.18 3.43 3.75
N ASP A 26 9.21 3.71 4.55
CA ASP A 26 9.11 4.60 5.71
C ASP A 26 9.21 6.09 5.31
N ALA A 27 9.23 6.97 6.32
CA ALA A 27 9.34 8.42 6.11
C ALA A 27 10.70 8.85 5.53
N ASP A 28 11.74 8.03 5.70
CA ASP A 28 13.09 8.24 5.17
C ASP A 28 13.30 7.53 3.82
N ASP A 29 12.22 6.96 3.27
CA ASP A 29 12.18 6.27 1.98
C ASP A 29 12.99 4.95 1.94
N ASN A 30 13.20 4.32 3.09
CA ASN A 30 13.76 2.97 3.15
C ASN A 30 12.67 1.95 2.89
N LYS A 31 13.00 0.90 2.12
CA LYS A 31 12.12 -0.27 1.99
C LYS A 31 12.00 -0.96 3.34
N VAL A 32 10.80 -0.96 3.90
CA VAL A 32 10.49 -1.60 5.19
C VAL A 32 9.70 -2.91 5.05
N GLY A 33 9.20 -3.22 3.85
CA GLY A 33 8.44 -4.44 3.64
C GLY A 33 7.65 -4.46 2.33
N SER A 34 6.74 -5.41 2.22
CA SER A 34 5.76 -5.52 1.14
C SER A 34 4.41 -5.98 1.66
N VAL A 35 3.34 -5.61 0.97
CA VAL A 35 1.99 -6.06 1.29
C VAL A 35 1.88 -7.56 1.01
N SER A 36 1.63 -8.34 2.05
CA SER A 36 1.43 -9.79 1.95
C SER A 36 0.00 -10.14 1.57
N HIS A 37 -1.00 -9.48 2.18
CA HIS A 37 -2.40 -9.74 1.89
C HIS A 37 -3.30 -8.59 2.32
N VAL A 38 -4.42 -8.38 1.62
CA VAL A 38 -5.41 -7.35 1.97
C VAL A 38 -6.77 -7.97 2.24
N HIS A 39 -7.34 -7.69 3.41
CA HIS A 39 -8.69 -8.08 3.79
C HIS A 39 -9.68 -6.93 3.58
N GLY A 40 -10.71 -7.19 2.77
CA GLY A 40 -11.76 -6.23 2.44
C GLY A 40 -11.37 -5.26 1.32
N SER A 41 -12.16 -4.19 1.17
CA SER A 41 -11.90 -3.14 0.18
C SER A 41 -12.33 -1.77 0.72
N GLY A 42 -11.78 -0.71 0.15
CA GLY A 42 -12.09 0.65 0.57
C GLY A 42 -11.30 1.14 1.78
N ALA A 43 -11.74 2.27 2.34
CA ALA A 43 -11.08 2.91 3.46
C ALA A 43 -11.05 2.07 4.77
N ALA A 44 -11.88 1.02 4.85
CA ALA A 44 -11.91 0.09 5.98
C ALA A 44 -11.14 -1.22 5.72
N SER A 45 -10.37 -1.30 4.62
CA SER A 45 -9.53 -2.45 4.33
C SER A 45 -8.42 -2.61 5.38
N GLN A 46 -8.06 -3.86 5.66
CA GLN A 46 -6.95 -4.21 6.53
C GLN A 46 -5.82 -4.79 5.69
N VAL A 47 -4.62 -4.26 5.86
CA VAL A 47 -3.45 -4.65 5.07
C VAL A 47 -2.46 -5.38 5.98
N VAL A 48 -2.06 -6.58 5.60
CA VAL A 48 -1.04 -7.38 6.26
C VAL A 48 0.28 -7.16 5.55
N ILE A 49 1.32 -6.83 6.31
CA ILE A 49 2.64 -6.44 5.80
C ILE A 49 3.65 -7.49 6.22
N ASP A 50 4.47 -7.94 5.28
CA ASP A 50 5.69 -8.71 5.55
C ASP A 50 6.88 -7.74 5.64
N VAL A 51 7.66 -7.82 6.73
CA VAL A 51 8.71 -6.85 7.12
C VAL A 51 10.11 -7.44 7.06
#